data_AF-A0A8S9WJU3-F1
#
_entry.id   AF-A0A8S9WJU3-F1
#
_cell.length_a   1.000
_cell.length_b   1.000
_cell.length_c   1.000
_cell.angle_alpha   90.00
_cell.angle_beta   90.00
_cell.angle_gamma   90.00
#
_symmetry.space_group_name_H-M   'P 1'
#
loop_
_entity.id
_entity.type
_entity.pdbx_description
1 polymer ?
#
loop_
_entity_poly.entity_id
_entity_poly.type
_entity_poly.pdbx_seq_one_letter_code
_entity_poly.pdbx_strand_id
1 'polypeptide(L)'
;EEEREMKQGTKKEYKAWLKTQRATFRAFVREQKRDRRRKKRKLVQRPYIEALRVFDELKEESDSFDKHVQKRLRMIEKGWAHFTAFYFVKGAPATNNGVENYYSTSLKTHRKKQLRSDRGIDNQIKLSAMKRAGLLGRGKKSLLEAFLVFIPFLDS
;
A
#
# COMPACT_ATOMS: atom_id res chain seq x y z
N GLU A 1 -7.31 -12.54 -28.81
CA GLU A 1 -7.89 -12.10 -30.09
C GLU A 1 -8.76 -10.86 -29.96
N GLU A 2 -9.83 -10.90 -29.17
CA GLU A 2 -10.84 -9.83 -29.07
C GLU A 2 -10.27 -8.42 -28.79
N GLU A 3 -9.25 -8.28 -27.92
CA GLU A 3 -8.61 -6.97 -27.68
C GLU A 3 -7.91 -6.40 -28.93
N ARG A 4 -7.29 -7.26 -29.74
CA ARG A 4 -6.56 -6.84 -30.95
C ARG A 4 -7.53 -6.33 -32.02
N GLU A 5 -8.68 -6.97 -32.14
CA GLU A 5 -9.77 -6.55 -33.04
C GLU A 5 -10.38 -5.23 -32.59
N MET A 6 -10.67 -5.08 -31.29
CA MET A 6 -11.22 -3.82 -30.77
C MET A 6 -10.23 -2.65 -30.81
N LYS A 7 -8.92 -2.91 -30.87
CA LYS A 7 -7.89 -1.88 -31.12
C LYS A 7 -7.88 -1.37 -32.56
N GLN A 8 -8.40 -2.13 -33.52
CA GLN A 8 -8.52 -1.71 -34.93
C GLN A 8 -9.75 -0.81 -35.17
N GLY A 9 -10.73 -0.84 -34.27
CA GLY A 9 -11.91 0.04 -34.31
C GLY A 9 -11.63 1.47 -33.84
N THR A 10 -12.69 2.27 -33.64
CA THR A 10 -12.50 3.66 -33.22
C THR A 10 -12.00 3.76 -31.78
N LYS A 11 -11.21 4.81 -31.48
CA LYS A 11 -10.71 5.07 -30.12
C LYS A 11 -11.82 5.18 -29.08
N LYS A 12 -13.03 5.60 -29.48
CA LYS A 12 -14.20 5.72 -28.61
C LYS A 12 -14.77 4.35 -28.27
N GLU A 13 -14.93 3.48 -29.26
CA GLU A 13 -15.38 2.09 -29.09
C GLU A 13 -14.40 1.28 -28.26
N TYR A 14 -13.11 1.38 -28.55
CA TYR A 14 -12.08 0.69 -27.77
C TYR A 14 -12.10 1.10 -26.28
N LYS A 15 -12.28 2.41 -26.00
CA LYS A 15 -12.42 2.90 -24.61
C LYS A 15 -13.68 2.38 -23.93
N ALA A 16 -14.80 2.32 -24.65
CA ALA A 16 -16.06 1.79 -24.12
C ALA A 16 -15.92 0.30 -23.79
N TRP A 17 -15.35 -0.48 -24.72
CA TRP A 17 -15.07 -1.90 -24.52
C TRP A 17 -14.11 -2.14 -23.34
N LEU A 18 -13.01 -1.37 -23.25
CA LEU A 18 -12.09 -1.45 -22.11
C LEU A 18 -12.80 -1.17 -20.77
N LYS A 19 -13.75 -0.23 -20.73
CA LYS A 19 -14.54 0.06 -19.52
C LYS A 19 -15.38 -1.15 -19.13
N THR A 20 -16.05 -1.78 -20.10
CA THR A 20 -16.84 -3.00 -19.89
C THR A 20 -15.97 -4.15 -19.42
N GLN A 21 -14.87 -4.46 -20.10
CA GLN A 21 -13.96 -5.54 -19.72
C GLN A 21 -13.38 -5.34 -18.32
N ARG A 22 -12.98 -4.11 -17.97
CA ARG A 22 -12.53 -3.78 -16.61
C ARG A 22 -13.63 -4.00 -15.58
N ALA A 23 -14.88 -3.68 -15.89
CA ALA A 23 -16.00 -3.90 -15.00
C ALA A 23 -16.26 -5.40 -14.80
N THR A 24 -16.26 -6.18 -15.88
CA THR A 24 -16.41 -7.65 -15.86
C THR A 24 -15.32 -8.30 -15.01
N PHE A 25 -14.05 -7.95 -15.25
CA PHE A 25 -12.94 -8.47 -14.46
C PHE A 25 -13.07 -8.10 -12.96
N ARG A 26 -13.48 -6.87 -12.65
CA ARG A 26 -13.71 -6.45 -11.25
C ARG A 26 -14.86 -7.22 -10.60
N ALA A 27 -15.92 -7.53 -11.35
CA ALA A 27 -17.04 -8.34 -10.88
C ALA A 27 -16.58 -9.76 -10.56
N PHE A 28 -15.84 -10.40 -11.48
CA PHE A 28 -15.23 -11.70 -11.28
C PHE A 28 -14.34 -11.75 -10.03
N VAL A 29 -13.40 -10.80 -9.88
CA VAL A 29 -12.53 -10.73 -8.69
C VAL A 29 -13.34 -10.53 -7.40
N ARG A 30 -14.41 -9.73 -7.45
CA ARG A 30 -15.30 -9.50 -6.30
C ARG A 30 -16.02 -10.77 -5.91
N GLU A 31 -16.50 -11.54 -6.88
CA GLU A 31 -17.17 -12.82 -6.64
C GLU A 31 -16.21 -13.84 -6.02
N GLN A 32 -15.01 -13.99 -6.58
CA GLN A 32 -13.95 -14.84 -6.01
C GLN A 32 -13.61 -14.44 -4.56
N LYS A 33 -13.62 -13.15 -4.24
CA LYS A 33 -13.45 -12.67 -2.85
C LYS A 33 -14.65 -13.03 -1.97
N ARG A 34 -15.88 -12.86 -2.46
CA ARG A 34 -17.11 -13.19 -1.73
C ARG A 34 -17.20 -14.69 -1.44
N ASP A 35 -16.92 -15.53 -2.42
CA ASP A 35 -16.95 -16.99 -2.27
C ASP A 35 -15.96 -17.45 -1.18
N ARG A 36 -14.71 -16.98 -1.24
CA ARG A 36 -13.70 -17.25 -0.20
C ARG A 36 -14.17 -16.84 1.20
N ARG A 37 -14.78 -15.66 1.33
CA ARG A 37 -15.33 -15.17 2.61
C ARG A 37 -16.46 -16.05 3.12
N ARG A 38 -17.41 -16.42 2.26
CA ARG A 38 -18.54 -17.30 2.60
C ARG A 38 -18.05 -18.67 3.07
N LYS A 39 -17.04 -19.22 2.39
CA LYS A 39 -16.38 -20.48 2.74
C LYS A 39 -15.37 -20.36 3.89
N LYS A 40 -15.20 -19.16 4.48
CA LYS A 40 -14.20 -18.85 5.52
C LYS A 40 -12.76 -19.30 5.18
N ARG A 41 -12.41 -19.35 3.90
CA ARG A 41 -11.09 -19.78 3.42
C ARG A 41 -10.12 -18.60 3.43
N LYS A 42 -8.99 -18.77 4.11
CA LYS A 42 -7.85 -17.82 4.01
C LYS A 42 -7.08 -18.10 2.72
N LEU A 43 -6.56 -17.05 2.09
CA LEU A 43 -5.64 -17.23 0.98
C LEU A 43 -4.31 -17.71 1.56
N VAL A 44 -3.91 -18.93 1.20
CA VAL A 44 -2.63 -19.49 1.62
C VAL A 44 -1.54 -18.89 0.75
N GLN A 45 -0.40 -18.60 1.36
CA GLN A 45 0.81 -18.18 0.64
C GLN A 45 1.27 -19.33 -0.25
N ARG A 46 1.51 -19.05 -1.54
CA ARG A 46 2.05 -20.05 -2.46
C ARG A 46 3.43 -20.51 -1.97
N PRO A 47 3.83 -21.78 -2.11
CA PRO A 47 5.20 -22.22 -1.89
C PRO A 47 6.19 -21.41 -2.74
N TYR A 48 7.43 -21.27 -2.26
CA TYR A 48 8.46 -20.48 -2.94
C TYR A 48 8.69 -20.93 -4.39
N ILE A 49 8.78 -22.25 -4.61
CA ILE A 49 8.97 -22.85 -5.95
C ILE A 49 7.84 -22.48 -6.91
N GLU A 50 6.60 -22.45 -6.43
CA GLU A 50 5.46 -22.07 -7.25
C GLU A 50 5.48 -20.57 -7.58
N ALA A 51 5.88 -19.73 -6.63
CA ALA A 51 6.04 -18.30 -6.85
C ALA A 51 7.14 -18.00 -7.88
N LEU A 52 8.26 -18.73 -7.82
CA LEU A 52 9.35 -18.64 -8.79
C LEU A 52 8.88 -19.06 -10.19
N ARG A 53 8.26 -20.24 -10.31
CA ARG A 53 7.76 -20.74 -11.60
C ARG A 53 6.80 -19.75 -12.27
N VAL A 54 5.84 -19.22 -11.51
CA VAL A 54 4.89 -18.22 -12.04
C VAL A 54 5.60 -16.93 -12.47
N PHE A 55 6.65 -16.53 -11.76
CA PHE A 55 7.41 -15.34 -12.16
C PHE A 55 8.24 -15.58 -13.43
N ASP A 56 8.83 -16.76 -13.57
CA ASP A 56 9.57 -17.16 -14.76
C ASP A 56 8.64 -17.24 -15.99
N GLU A 57 7.46 -17.84 -15.86
CA GLU A 57 6.41 -17.84 -16.90
C GLU A 57 6.04 -16.41 -17.33
N LEU A 58 5.84 -15.48 -16.38
CA LEU A 58 5.57 -14.07 -16.68
C LEU A 58 6.75 -13.36 -17.35
N LYS A 59 7.97 -13.83 -17.11
CA LYS A 59 9.19 -13.26 -17.68
C LYS A 59 9.40 -13.72 -19.11
N GLU A 60 9.11 -14.98 -19.41
CA GLU A 60 9.11 -15.52 -20.78
C GLU A 60 8.13 -14.76 -21.68
N GLU A 61 6.94 -14.46 -21.18
CA GLU A 61 5.94 -13.69 -21.91
C GLU A 61 6.15 -12.17 -21.84
N SER A 62 7.25 -11.69 -21.24
CA SER A 62 7.38 -10.28 -20.87
C SER A 62 7.26 -9.32 -22.06
N ASP A 63 7.75 -9.72 -23.24
CA ASP A 63 7.69 -8.92 -24.47
C ASP A 63 6.27 -8.72 -25.00
N SER A 64 5.32 -9.60 -24.63
CA SER A 64 3.91 -9.46 -24.98
C SER A 64 3.20 -8.35 -24.20
N PHE A 65 3.76 -7.92 -23.06
CA PHE A 65 3.16 -6.90 -22.22
C PHE A 65 3.60 -5.48 -22.60
N ASP A 66 2.79 -4.51 -22.19
CA ASP A 66 3.13 -3.09 -22.31
C ASP A 66 4.46 -2.74 -21.62
N LYS A 67 5.17 -1.75 -22.16
CA LYS A 67 6.48 -1.29 -21.64
C LYS A 67 6.50 -0.99 -20.13
N HIS A 68 5.38 -0.51 -19.58
CA HIS A 68 5.27 -0.22 -18.15
C HIS A 68 5.24 -1.50 -17.29
N VAL A 69 4.61 -2.58 -17.78
CA VAL A 69 4.59 -3.89 -17.13
C VAL A 69 5.97 -4.51 -17.23
N GLN A 70 6.59 -4.50 -18.41
CA GLN A 70 7.96 -4.96 -18.61
C GLN A 70 8.94 -4.30 -17.63
N LYS A 71 8.85 -2.97 -17.45
CA LYS A 71 9.68 -2.23 -16.50
C LYS A 71 9.46 -2.71 -15.06
N ARG A 72 8.20 -3.01 -14.67
CA ARG A 72 7.89 -3.56 -13.35
C ARG A 72 8.45 -4.96 -13.15
N LEU A 73 8.32 -5.85 -14.14
CA LEU A 73 8.90 -7.20 -14.07
C LEU A 73 10.42 -7.15 -13.87
N ARG A 74 11.12 -6.28 -14.62
CA ARG A 74 12.57 -6.04 -14.40
C ARG A 74 12.91 -5.52 -13.02
N MET A 75 12.07 -4.68 -12.43
CA MET A 75 12.28 -4.20 -11.05
C MET A 75 12.09 -5.33 -10.02
N ILE A 76 11.07 -6.18 -10.23
CA ILE A 76 10.80 -7.33 -9.37
C ILE A 76 11.95 -8.32 -9.44
N GLU A 77 12.45 -8.60 -10.65
CA GLU A 77 13.61 -9.47 -10.88
C GLU A 77 14.86 -8.96 -10.14
N LYS A 78 15.22 -7.69 -10.33
CA LYS A 78 16.35 -7.07 -9.62
C LYS A 78 16.20 -7.12 -8.10
N GLY A 79 14.96 -7.02 -7.62
CA GLY A 79 14.62 -7.02 -6.20
C GLY A 79 14.16 -8.37 -5.66
N TRP A 80 14.29 -9.47 -6.41
CA TRP A 80 13.58 -10.72 -6.11
C TRP A 80 13.82 -11.20 -4.69
N ALA A 81 15.09 -11.30 -4.30
CA ALA A 81 15.49 -11.72 -2.95
C ALA A 81 14.86 -10.87 -1.84
N HIS A 82 14.72 -9.55 -2.04
CA HIS A 82 14.09 -8.65 -1.08
C HIS A 82 12.58 -8.88 -1.01
N PHE A 83 11.94 -9.05 -2.17
CA PHE A 83 10.51 -9.30 -2.24
C PHE A 83 10.14 -10.68 -1.71
N THR A 84 11.03 -11.68 -1.81
CA THR A 84 10.77 -13.05 -1.36
C THR A 84 11.42 -13.38 -0.01
N ALA A 85 12.05 -12.42 0.67
CA ALA A 85 12.75 -12.65 1.93
C ALA A 85 11.84 -13.29 3.01
N PHE A 86 10.54 -12.99 2.96
CA PHE A 86 9.54 -13.55 3.88
C PHE A 86 9.38 -15.08 3.77
N TYR A 87 9.88 -15.73 2.71
CA TYR A 87 9.92 -17.19 2.60
C TYR A 87 10.98 -17.82 3.50
N PHE A 88 12.06 -17.09 3.78
CA PHE A 88 13.25 -17.62 4.44
C PHE A 88 13.42 -17.09 5.88
N VAL A 89 12.82 -15.94 6.19
CA VAL A 89 12.91 -15.32 7.51
C VAL A 89 11.67 -15.64 8.33
N LYS A 90 11.84 -16.40 9.42
CA LYS A 90 10.74 -16.76 10.34
C LYS A 90 10.10 -15.50 10.94
N GLY A 91 8.79 -15.37 10.78
CA GLY A 91 8.01 -14.24 11.32
C GLY A 91 8.07 -12.97 10.46
N ALA A 92 8.83 -12.96 9.35
CA ALA A 92 8.79 -11.85 8.42
C ALA A 92 7.42 -11.80 7.70
N PRO A 93 6.76 -10.64 7.66
CA PRO A 93 5.45 -10.54 7.04
C PRO A 93 5.57 -10.50 5.51
N ALA A 94 4.76 -11.30 4.81
CA ALA A 94 4.69 -11.29 3.35
C ALA A 94 4.04 -10.01 2.77
N THR A 95 3.40 -9.22 3.63
CA THR A 95 2.73 -7.98 3.23
C THR A 95 3.08 -6.88 4.21
N ASN A 96 3.22 -5.66 3.70
CA ASN A 96 3.38 -4.45 4.50
C ASN A 96 2.05 -3.95 5.12
N ASN A 97 0.93 -4.67 4.96
CA ASN A 97 -0.40 -4.27 5.42
C ASN A 97 -0.44 -3.80 6.88
N GLY A 98 0.31 -4.44 7.78
CA GLY A 98 0.37 -4.01 9.19
C GLY A 98 0.97 -2.62 9.33
N VAL A 99 2.05 -2.34 8.60
CA VAL A 99 2.74 -1.05 8.56
C VAL A 99 1.87 0.00 7.85
N GLU A 100 1.29 -0.35 6.70
CA GLU A 100 0.39 0.54 5.96
C GLU A 100 -0.85 0.90 6.76
N ASN A 101 -1.47 -0.06 7.45
CA ASN A 101 -2.61 0.18 8.34
C ASN A 101 -2.21 1.07 9.50
N TYR A 102 -1.09 0.80 10.16
CA TYR A 102 -0.59 1.63 11.26
C TYR A 102 -0.41 3.07 10.82
N TYR A 103 0.24 3.32 9.68
CA TYR A 103 0.43 4.68 9.16
C TYR A 103 -0.86 5.28 8.59
N SER A 104 -1.78 4.47 8.10
CA SER A 104 -3.07 4.96 7.61
C SER A 104 -3.99 5.43 8.73
N THR A 105 -3.98 4.74 9.87
CA THR A 105 -4.79 5.09 11.06
C THR A 105 -4.11 6.18 11.91
N SER A 106 -2.78 6.15 12.05
CA SER A 106 -2.06 7.08 12.95
C SER A 106 -1.66 8.41 12.30
N LEU A 107 -1.49 8.47 10.98
CA LEU A 107 -1.07 9.69 10.30
C LEU A 107 -2.24 10.42 9.63
N LYS A 108 -2.57 11.61 10.16
CA LYS A 108 -3.40 12.59 9.46
C LYS A 108 -2.69 13.05 8.17
N THR A 109 -3.46 13.51 7.17
CA THR A 109 -2.98 13.89 5.84
C THR A 109 -1.77 14.83 5.85
N HIS A 110 -1.71 15.79 6.78
CA HIS A 110 -0.57 16.71 6.91
C HIS A 110 0.73 15.99 7.32
N ARG A 111 0.66 14.99 8.21
CA ARG A 111 1.84 14.20 8.65
C ARG A 111 2.33 13.28 7.55
N LYS A 112 1.42 12.71 6.74
CA LYS A 112 1.80 11.92 5.56
C LYS A 112 2.59 12.76 4.55
N LYS A 113 2.29 14.06 4.40
CA LYS A 113 3.06 14.96 3.52
C LYS A 113 4.49 15.20 4.01
N GLN A 114 4.71 15.20 5.33
CA GLN A 114 6.03 15.38 5.95
C GLN A 114 6.94 14.14 5.79
N LEU A 115 6.38 12.97 5.43
CA LEU A 115 7.11 11.72 5.25
C LEU A 115 7.40 11.36 3.78
N ARG A 116 7.25 12.33 2.86
CA ARG A 116 7.44 12.10 1.41
C ARG A 116 8.90 12.14 0.94
N SER A 117 9.84 12.43 1.85
CA SER A 117 11.27 12.48 1.57
C SER A 117 12.03 11.72 2.65
N ASP A 118 13.20 11.20 2.30
CA ASP A 118 14.08 10.48 3.24
C ASP A 118 14.39 11.34 4.45
N ARG A 119 14.69 12.63 4.25
CA ARG A 119 14.88 13.61 5.32
C ARG A 119 13.65 13.74 6.23
N GLY A 120 12.45 13.68 5.65
CA GLY A 120 11.20 13.73 6.40
C GLY A 120 10.98 12.51 7.29
N ILE A 121 11.31 11.33 6.77
CA ILE A 121 11.28 10.07 7.54
C ILE A 121 12.31 10.12 8.67
N ASP A 122 13.52 10.56 8.36
CA ASP A 122 14.64 10.62 9.31
C ASP A 122 14.34 11.58 10.48
N ASN A 123 13.75 12.74 10.18
CA ASN A 123 13.26 13.68 11.19
C ASN A 123 12.16 13.08 12.08
N GLN A 124 11.23 12.31 11.50
CA GLN A 124 10.17 11.67 12.26
C GLN A 124 10.71 10.57 13.20
N ILE A 125 11.70 9.80 12.74
CA ILE A 125 12.40 8.81 13.57
C ILE A 125 13.07 9.51 14.75
N LYS A 126 13.82 10.59 14.50
CA LYS A 126 14.45 11.41 15.55
C LYS A 126 13.43 11.97 16.54
N LEU A 127 12.35 12.60 16.06
CA LEU A 127 11.27 13.11 16.90
C LEU A 127 10.61 12.02 17.75
N SER A 128 10.37 10.84 17.17
CA SER A 128 9.78 9.70 17.89
C SER A 128 10.73 9.16 18.98
N ALA A 129 12.04 9.12 18.70
CA ALA A 129 13.06 8.75 19.68
C ALA A 129 13.13 9.77 20.82
N MET A 130 13.13 11.07 20.49
CA MET A 130 13.11 12.16 21.47
C MET A 130 11.86 12.10 22.36
N LYS A 131 10.69 11.80 21.77
CA LYS A 131 9.44 11.64 22.53
C LYS A 131 9.49 10.42 23.47
N ARG A 132 10.02 9.29 23.02
CA ARG A 132 10.21 8.08 23.85
C ARG A 132 11.21 8.30 24.98
N ALA A 133 12.26 9.07 24.72
CA ALA A 133 13.25 9.46 25.71
C ALA A 133 12.77 10.58 26.67
N GLY A 134 11.52 11.05 26.52
CA GLY A 134 10.96 12.11 27.37
C GLY A 134 11.54 13.51 27.12
N LEU A 135 12.38 13.69 26.11
CA LEU A 135 13.02 14.97 25.75
C LEU A 135 12.01 16.00 25.22
N LEU A 136 10.94 15.53 24.58
CA LEU A 136 9.79 16.34 24.22
C LEU A 136 8.77 16.18 25.35
N GLY A 137 8.84 17.08 26.34
CA GLY A 137 7.97 17.05 27.51
C GLY A 137 6.47 16.99 27.14
N ARG A 138 5.63 16.48 28.05
CA ARG A 138 4.20 16.72 27.95
C ARG A 138 4.01 18.23 28.06
N GLY A 139 3.27 18.84 27.13
CA GLY A 139 2.95 20.26 27.23
C GLY A 139 2.43 20.54 28.63
N LYS A 140 3.11 21.41 29.38
CA LYS A 140 2.55 22.00 30.59
C LYS A 140 1.29 22.77 30.17
N LYS A 141 0.30 22.79 31.07
CA LYS A 141 -1.02 23.45 30.98
C LYS A 141 -1.39 23.99 29.60
N SER A 142 -2.41 23.40 28.99
CA SER A 142 -2.99 23.92 27.74
C SER A 142 -3.28 25.41 27.85
N LEU A 143 -3.29 26.12 26.72
CA LEU A 143 -3.59 27.56 26.68
C LEU A 143 -4.94 27.86 27.34
N LEU A 144 -5.88 26.91 27.25
CA LEU A 144 -7.17 26.94 27.94
C LEU A 144 -7.00 26.87 29.46
N GLU A 145 -6.23 25.91 29.98
CA GLU A 145 -5.90 25.82 31.41
C GLU A 145 -5.13 27.04 31.93
N ALA A 146 -4.35 27.72 31.08
CA ALA A 146 -3.74 29.01 31.43
C ALA A 146 -4.78 30.14 31.48
N PHE A 147 -5.76 30.14 30.56
CA PHE A 147 -6.86 31.11 30.54
C PHE A 147 -7.85 30.94 31.70
N LEU A 148 -8.13 29.69 32.12
CA LEU A 148 -9.04 29.40 33.24
C LEU A 148 -8.56 30.00 34.57
N VAL A 149 -7.25 30.23 34.73
CA VAL A 149 -6.67 30.89 35.92
C VAL A 149 -7.06 32.38 35.99
N PHE A 150 -7.48 32.99 34.89
CA PHE A 150 -7.94 34.39 34.84
C PHE A 150 -9.46 34.55 35.00
N ILE A 151 -10.23 33.47 35.02
CA ILE A 151 -11.70 33.49 35.24
C ILE A 151 -12.13 33.99 36.64
N PRO A 152 -11.34 33.90 37.73
CA PRO A 152 -11.73 34.50 39.02
C PRO A 152 -11.92 36.02 38.99
N PHE A 153 -11.54 36.70 37.90
CA PHE A 153 -11.64 38.15 37.72
C PHE A 153 -12.74 38.57 36.73
N LEU A 154 -13.63 37.65 36.34
CA LEU A 154 -14.76 37.94 35.43
C LEU A 154 -16.13 37.93 36.12
N ASP A 155 -16.19 37.59 37.41
CA ASP A 155 -17.38 37.73 38.27
C ASP A 155 -17.21 38.93 39.24
N SER A 156 -16.95 40.11 38.68
CA SER A 156 -17.04 41.39 39.39
C SER A 156 -17.72 42.44 38.52
#